data_AF-A0A924NP32-F1
#
_entry.id   AF-A0A924NP32-F1
#
_cell.length_a   1.000
_cell.length_b   1.000
_cell.length_c   1.000
_cell.angle_alpha   90.00
_cell.angle_beta   90.00
_cell.angle_gamma   90.00
#
_symmetry.space_group_name_H-M   'P 1'
#
loop_
_entity.id
_entity.type
_entity.pdbx_description
1 polymer ?
#
loop_
_entity_poly.entity_id
_entity_poly.type
_entity_poly.pdbx_seq_one_letter_code
_entity_poly.pdbx_strand_id
1 'polypeptide(L)'
;MKTVFLAQLSELNALVGRTVDAFFQDANYWHMFVALRCTDGQTIVFNTEDVSIAKYFEVFPIKVKVEPTEQRAWKSLVAPKTIRDVMPLFRDEWLEPSAPNPDLFGSAPHHVHHAGLGPAPASAVQQTTVLAGVELGFSSSDLMLIYASNNAPFNVEIAVSQAEVESALGGFNTPAT
;
A
#
# COMPACT_ATOMS: atom_id res chain seq x y z
N MET A 1 7.38 -7.95 -20.18
CA MET A 1 8.45 -7.60 -19.21
C MET A 1 7.74 -7.18 -17.92
N LYS A 2 8.03 -7.82 -16.79
CA LYS A 2 7.39 -7.54 -15.49
C LYS A 2 8.24 -6.51 -14.75
N THR A 3 7.72 -5.31 -14.53
CA THR A 3 8.39 -4.28 -13.72
C THR A 3 8.03 -4.52 -12.26
N VAL A 4 9.02 -4.54 -11.37
CA VAL A 4 8.85 -4.76 -9.93
C VAL A 4 9.39 -3.57 -9.16
N PHE A 5 8.55 -2.97 -8.31
CA PHE A 5 8.95 -1.83 -7.47
C PHE A 5 9.57 -2.30 -6.16
N LEU A 6 10.84 -2.70 -6.21
CA LEU A 6 11.60 -3.18 -5.04
C LEU A 6 12.41 -2.10 -4.31
N ALA A 7 12.46 -0.89 -4.85
CA ALA A 7 13.35 0.20 -4.40
C ALA A 7 13.00 0.79 -3.02
N GLN A 8 12.22 0.09 -2.20
CA GLN A 8 11.78 0.53 -0.87
C GLN A 8 12.05 -0.49 0.23
N LEU A 9 12.60 -1.66 -0.10
CA LEU A 9 12.84 -2.70 0.89
C LEU A 9 13.86 -2.26 1.94
N SER A 10 14.84 -1.43 1.57
CA SER A 10 15.80 -0.83 2.51
C SER A 10 15.14 0.10 3.52
N GLU A 11 14.21 0.93 3.06
CA GLU A 11 13.46 1.90 3.85
C GLU A 11 12.51 1.19 4.81
N LEU A 12 11.88 0.11 4.37
CA LEU A 12 11.06 -0.76 5.21
C LEU A 12 11.88 -1.44 6.30
N ASN A 13 13.05 -1.98 5.96
CA ASN A 13 13.93 -2.60 6.94
C ASN A 13 14.45 -1.59 7.99
N ALA A 14 14.59 -0.31 7.62
CA ALA A 14 14.98 0.77 8.54
C ALA A 14 13.89 1.15 9.57
N LEU A 15 12.69 0.54 9.48
CA LEU A 15 11.64 0.71 10.47
C LEU A 15 11.80 -0.23 11.68
N VAL A 16 12.50 -1.36 11.51
CA VAL A 16 12.70 -2.35 12.57
C VAL A 16 13.43 -1.71 13.75
N GLY A 17 12.94 -1.99 14.96
CA GLY A 17 13.44 -1.43 16.22
C GLY A 17 12.84 -0.07 16.60
N ARG A 18 12.12 0.60 15.71
CA ARG A 18 11.40 1.84 16.05
C ARG A 18 10.21 1.53 16.96
N THR A 19 9.93 2.43 17.89
CA THR A 19 8.80 2.31 18.81
C THR A 19 7.77 3.38 18.48
N VAL A 20 6.56 2.95 18.13
CA VAL A 20 5.44 3.81 17.75
C VAL A 20 4.41 3.90 18.87
N ASP A 21 3.81 5.07 19.08
CA ASP A 21 2.85 5.30 20.17
C ASP A 21 1.53 5.92 19.72
N ALA A 22 1.45 6.38 18.48
CA ALA A 22 0.24 6.94 17.89
C ALA A 22 0.26 6.83 16.36
N PHE A 23 -0.90 7.00 15.74
CA PHE A 23 -1.04 7.08 14.30
C PHE A 23 -1.92 8.25 13.88
N PHE A 24 -1.77 8.68 12.64
CA PHE A 24 -2.60 9.68 12.00
C PHE A 24 -3.01 9.12 10.64
N GLN A 25 -4.26 9.34 10.28
CA GLN A 25 -4.78 9.02 8.95
C GLN A 25 -5.46 10.29 8.46
N ASP A 26 -4.95 10.85 7.36
CA ASP A 26 -5.63 11.96 6.72
C ASP A 26 -6.92 11.45 6.08
N ALA A 27 -8.06 12.04 6.44
CA ALA A 27 -9.36 11.70 5.90
C ALA A 27 -9.84 12.73 4.85
N ASN A 28 -8.96 13.61 4.37
CA ASN A 28 -9.32 14.62 3.38
C ASN A 28 -9.54 14.02 1.99
N TYR A 29 -10.47 14.63 1.24
CA TYR A 29 -11.15 14.08 0.06
C TYR A 29 -10.25 13.69 -1.14
N TRP A 30 -8.99 14.14 -1.19
CA TRP A 30 -8.16 14.03 -2.41
C TRP A 30 -6.94 13.11 -2.28
N HIS A 31 -6.32 12.98 -1.09
CA HIS A 31 -5.18 12.09 -0.88
C HIS A 31 -5.11 11.66 0.59
N MET A 32 -5.35 10.39 0.87
CA MET A 32 -5.17 9.84 2.22
C MET A 32 -3.76 9.27 2.37
N PHE A 33 -3.08 9.66 3.43
CA PHE A 33 -1.84 9.03 3.87
C PHE A 33 -1.95 8.62 5.33
N VAL A 34 -1.10 7.67 5.71
CA VAL A 34 -0.98 7.19 7.08
C VAL A 34 0.36 7.62 7.63
N ALA A 35 0.39 8.08 8.86
CA ALA A 35 1.61 8.40 9.57
C ALA A 35 1.63 7.70 10.93
N LEU A 36 2.78 7.19 11.35
CA LEU A 36 3.02 6.63 12.68
C LEU A 36 3.98 7.54 13.43
N ARG A 37 3.61 7.93 14.65
CA ARG A 37 4.49 8.71 15.52
C ARG A 37 5.41 7.77 16.28
N CYS A 38 6.70 8.05 16.25
CA CYS A 38 7.71 7.35 17.02
C CYS A 38 8.00 8.08 18.33
N THR A 39 8.37 7.33 19.37
CA THR A 39 8.70 7.88 20.70
C THR A 39 9.98 8.71 20.72
N ASP A 40 10.81 8.63 19.68
CA ASP A 40 12.05 9.38 19.49
C ASP A 40 11.84 10.75 18.81
N GLY A 41 10.59 11.15 18.57
CA GLY A 41 10.26 12.40 17.89
C GLY A 41 10.40 12.36 16.37
N GLN A 42 10.44 11.15 15.79
CA GLN A 42 10.30 10.93 14.36
C GLN A 42 8.86 10.51 14.00
N THR A 43 8.54 10.60 12.71
CA THR A 43 7.30 10.11 12.13
C THR A 43 7.63 9.21 10.95
N ILE A 44 6.96 8.06 10.84
CA ILE A 44 7.00 7.20 9.66
C ILE A 44 5.78 7.53 8.81
N VAL A 45 5.98 8.06 7.61
CA VAL A 45 4.92 8.47 6.68
C VAL A 45 4.79 7.41 5.58
N PHE A 46 3.56 6.99 5.34
CA PHE A 46 3.15 6.07 4.29
C PHE A 46 2.17 6.78 3.34
N ASN A 47 2.60 6.99 2.10
CA ASN A 47 1.79 7.60 1.04
C ASN A 47 1.94 6.81 -0.27
N THR A 48 1.22 7.14 -1.32
CA THR A 48 1.46 6.56 -2.66
C THR A 48 2.20 7.53 -3.56
N GLU A 49 2.99 7.01 -4.51
CA GLU A 49 3.55 7.79 -5.63
C GLU A 49 2.87 7.37 -6.93
N ASP A 50 2.58 8.32 -7.81
CA ASP A 50 2.10 8.03 -9.17
C ASP A 50 3.28 7.55 -10.04
N VAL A 51 3.14 6.35 -10.60
CA VAL A 51 4.09 5.79 -11.54
C VAL A 51 3.40 5.37 -12.83
N SER A 52 3.71 6.07 -13.93
CA SER A 52 3.32 5.66 -15.27
C SER A 52 4.20 4.52 -15.77
N ILE A 53 3.61 3.34 -15.95
CA ILE A 53 4.29 2.15 -16.48
C ILE A 53 4.23 2.12 -18.01
N ALA A 54 3.08 2.51 -18.58
CA ALA A 54 2.84 2.61 -20.00
C ALA A 54 1.71 3.61 -20.28
N LYS A 55 1.39 3.81 -21.56
CA LYS A 55 0.26 4.65 -21.96
C LYS A 55 -1.04 4.08 -21.37
N TYR A 56 -1.73 4.88 -20.55
CA TYR A 56 -2.95 4.51 -19.82
C TYR A 56 -2.74 3.43 -18.74
N PHE A 57 -1.51 3.27 -18.27
CA PHE A 57 -1.21 2.43 -17.10
C PHE A 57 -0.43 3.20 -16.06
N GLU A 58 -1.16 3.69 -15.08
CA GLU A 58 -0.65 4.34 -13.89
C GLU A 58 -0.91 3.41 -12.71
N VAL A 59 0.10 3.26 -11.87
CA VAL A 59 0.04 2.46 -10.66
C VAL A 59 0.58 3.27 -9.49
N PHE A 60 0.17 2.91 -8.28
CA PHE A 60 0.34 3.75 -7.09
C PHE A 60 1.01 2.98 -5.94
N PRO A 61 2.31 2.62 -6.06
CA PRO A 61 3.01 1.93 -5.00
C PRO A 61 3.09 2.77 -3.73
N ILE A 62 2.93 2.13 -2.57
CA ILE A 62 3.20 2.74 -1.26
C ILE A 62 4.66 3.15 -1.21
N LYS A 63 4.91 4.34 -0.65
CA LYS A 63 6.17 4.97 -0.31
C LYS A 63 6.27 5.09 1.19
N VAL A 64 7.47 4.85 1.73
CA VAL A 64 7.78 5.04 3.14
C VAL A 64 8.87 6.08 3.30
N LYS A 65 8.64 7.03 4.20
CA LYS A 65 9.63 8.04 4.59
C LYS A 65 9.66 8.20 6.10
N VAL A 66 10.84 8.50 6.63
CA VAL A 66 11.00 8.90 8.03
C VAL A 66 11.30 10.39 8.06
N GLU A 67 10.50 11.14 8.80
CA GLU A 67 10.51 12.59 8.82
C GLU A 67 10.44 13.08 10.28
N PRO A 68 10.87 14.32 10.59
CA PRO A 68 10.66 14.89 11.92
C PRO A 68 9.18 14.93 12.31
N THR A 69 8.85 14.78 13.59
CA THR A 69 7.46 14.85 14.03
C THR A 69 6.87 16.25 13.82
N GLU A 70 5.69 16.27 13.19
CA GLU A 70 4.86 17.45 13.01
C GLU A 70 3.66 17.45 13.97
N GLN A 71 3.08 18.64 14.20
CA GLN A 71 1.83 18.76 14.93
C GLN A 71 0.66 18.22 14.09
N ARG A 72 0.03 17.15 14.59
CA ARG A 72 -1.11 16.47 13.96
C ARG A 72 -2.11 16.04 15.03
N ALA A 73 -3.35 15.78 14.64
CA ALA A 73 -4.38 15.20 15.50
C ALA A 73 -4.16 13.68 15.65
N TRP A 74 -3.12 13.31 16.39
CA TRP A 74 -2.71 11.92 16.61
C TRP A 74 -3.77 11.09 17.34
N LYS A 75 -4.05 9.90 16.83
CA LYS A 75 -4.81 8.84 17.51
C LYS A 75 -3.83 7.95 18.28
N SER A 76 -3.88 7.98 19.61
CA SER A 76 -3.00 7.19 20.46
C SER A 76 -3.25 5.69 20.32
N LEU A 77 -2.17 4.91 20.33
CA LEU A 77 -2.24 3.47 20.56
C LEU A 77 -2.50 3.19 22.04
N VAL A 78 -3.04 2.00 22.35
CA VAL A 78 -3.29 1.57 23.74
C VAL A 78 -2.00 1.56 24.57
N ALA A 79 -0.90 1.15 23.93
CA ALA A 79 0.45 1.20 24.48
C ALA A 79 1.46 1.40 23.34
N PRO A 80 2.66 1.97 23.63
CA PRO A 80 3.74 2.01 22.65
C PRO A 80 4.14 0.61 22.18
N LYS A 81 4.40 0.44 20.88
CA LYS A 81 4.76 -0.83 20.26
C LYS A 81 6.06 -0.72 19.48
N THR A 82 7.00 -1.64 19.73
CA THR A 82 8.26 -1.72 18.99
C THR A 82 8.12 -2.64 17.79
N ILE A 83 8.47 -2.14 16.60
CA ILE A 83 8.44 -2.89 15.34
C ILE A 83 9.53 -3.96 15.40
N ARG A 84 9.13 -5.23 15.35
CA ARG A 84 10.01 -6.41 15.33
C ARG A 84 10.38 -6.79 13.91
N ASP A 85 9.40 -6.78 13.01
CA ASP A 85 9.57 -7.16 11.61
C ASP A 85 8.64 -6.35 10.71
N VAL A 86 8.99 -6.33 9.43
CA VAL A 86 8.22 -5.66 8.39
C VAL A 86 8.09 -6.61 7.22
N MET A 87 6.86 -6.91 6.83
CA MET A 87 6.57 -7.73 5.66
C MET A 87 5.95 -6.86 4.55
N PRO A 88 6.63 -6.72 3.40
CA PRO A 88 6.06 -6.04 2.24
C PRO A 88 4.95 -6.92 1.63
N LEU A 89 3.82 -6.29 1.31
CA LEU A 89 2.70 -6.93 0.66
C LEU A 89 2.57 -6.41 -0.76
N PHE A 90 2.63 -7.34 -1.70
CA PHE A 90 2.65 -7.02 -3.12
C PHE A 90 1.29 -7.32 -3.75
N ARG A 91 0.95 -6.51 -4.76
CA ARG A 91 -0.22 -6.70 -5.62
C ARG A 91 0.24 -6.70 -7.06
N ASP A 92 -0.26 -7.67 -7.83
CA ASP A 92 -0.05 -7.69 -9.27
C ASP A 92 -1.14 -6.82 -9.92
N GLU A 93 -0.71 -5.98 -10.86
CA GLU A 93 -1.57 -5.09 -11.64
C GLU A 93 -1.28 -5.29 -13.12
N TRP A 94 -2.32 -5.27 -13.95
CA TRP A 94 -2.19 -5.54 -15.39
C TRP A 94 -3.26 -4.83 -16.22
N LEU A 95 -2.97 -4.63 -17.51
CA LEU A 95 -3.97 -4.24 -18.50
C LEU A 95 -4.34 -5.44 -19.36
N GLU A 96 -5.64 -5.64 -19.57
CA GLU A 96 -6.17 -6.56 -20.57
C GLU A 96 -6.87 -5.79 -21.69
N PRO A 97 -6.83 -6.30 -22.94
CA PRO A 97 -7.63 -5.72 -24.01
C PRO A 97 -9.11 -5.70 -23.64
N SER A 98 -9.77 -4.57 -23.83
CA SER A 98 -11.22 -4.52 -23.68
C SER A 98 -11.88 -5.28 -24.82
N ALA A 99 -12.96 -6.02 -24.53
CA ALA A 99 -13.83 -6.47 -25.60
C ALA A 99 -14.44 -5.26 -26.33
N PRO A 100 -14.53 -5.26 -27.67
CA PRO A 100 -15.23 -4.22 -28.39
C PRO A 100 -16.70 -4.20 -27.95
N ASN A 101 -17.16 -3.05 -27.45
CA ASN A 101 -18.55 -2.84 -27.08
C ASN A 101 -19.24 -2.04 -28.21
N PRO A 102 -20.12 -2.66 -29.01
CA PRO A 102 -20.76 -2.01 -30.15
C PRO A 102 -21.73 -0.90 -29.74
N ASP A 103 -22.14 -0.84 -28.47
CA ASP A 103 -23.09 0.16 -27.96
C ASP A 103 -22.42 1.43 -27.41
N LEU A 104 -21.08 1.45 -27.31
CA LEU A 104 -20.32 2.64 -26.91
C LEU A 104 -19.97 3.49 -28.14
N PHE A 105 -20.61 4.66 -28.27
CA PHE A 105 -20.23 5.68 -29.25
C PHE A 105 -18.96 6.42 -28.79
N GLY A 106 -17.83 6.21 -29.47
CA GLY A 106 -16.53 6.83 -29.18
C GLY A 106 -15.36 5.84 -29.27
N SER A 107 -14.15 6.26 -28.91
CA SER A 107 -13.05 5.32 -28.68
C SER A 107 -13.31 4.58 -27.37
N ALA A 108 -13.91 3.39 -27.44
CA ALA A 108 -14.01 2.49 -26.29
C ALA A 108 -12.63 2.33 -25.63
N PRO A 109 -12.54 2.23 -24.29
CA PRO A 109 -11.25 2.12 -23.61
C PRO A 109 -10.52 0.91 -24.16
N HIS A 110 -9.39 1.08 -24.84
CA HIS A 110 -8.70 -0.03 -25.51
C HIS A 110 -8.28 -1.16 -24.55
N HIS A 111 -8.19 -0.85 -23.25
CA HIS A 111 -7.78 -1.77 -22.21
C HIS A 111 -8.56 -1.54 -20.91
N VAL A 112 -8.64 -2.58 -20.09
CA VAL A 112 -9.18 -2.55 -18.71
C VAL A 112 -8.04 -2.80 -17.73
N HIS A 113 -7.95 -1.99 -16.68
CA HIS A 113 -6.99 -2.14 -15.59
C HIS A 113 -7.55 -3.05 -14.51
N HIS A 114 -6.80 -4.09 -14.19
CA HIS A 114 -7.06 -5.04 -13.12
C HIS A 114 -5.95 -4.99 -12.05
N ALA A 115 -6.35 -5.14 -10.79
CA ALA A 115 -5.47 -5.26 -9.65
C ALA A 115 -5.92 -6.43 -8.77
N GLY A 116 -5.03 -7.34 -8.38
CA GLY A 116 -5.44 -8.49 -7.56
C GLY A 116 -4.36 -9.46 -7.10
N LEU A 117 -4.84 -10.54 -6.48
CA LEU A 117 -4.08 -11.65 -5.87
C LEU A 117 -3.51 -12.66 -6.90
N GLY A 118 -3.92 -12.57 -8.15
CA GLY A 118 -3.50 -13.54 -9.16
C GLY A 118 -2.25 -13.08 -9.88
N PRO A 119 -1.40 -14.01 -10.38
CA PRO A 119 -0.53 -13.64 -11.47
C PRO A 119 -1.39 -13.12 -12.63
N ALA A 120 -0.92 -12.05 -13.28
CA ALA A 120 -1.59 -11.52 -14.46
C ALA A 120 -1.84 -12.65 -15.49
N PRO A 121 -3.03 -12.72 -16.11
CA PRO A 121 -3.34 -13.73 -17.10
C PRO A 121 -2.47 -13.57 -18.34
N ALA A 122 -2.35 -14.62 -19.15
CA ALA A 122 -1.54 -14.60 -20.38
C ALA A 122 -2.04 -13.58 -21.42
N SER A 123 -3.31 -13.15 -21.31
CA SER A 123 -3.93 -12.09 -22.10
C SER A 123 -3.45 -10.68 -21.75
N ALA A 124 -2.76 -10.51 -20.62
CA ALA A 124 -2.27 -9.22 -20.18
C ALA A 124 -1.23 -8.65 -21.16
N VAL A 125 -1.50 -7.46 -21.69
CA VAL A 125 -0.59 -6.77 -22.62
C VAL A 125 0.59 -6.12 -21.90
N GLN A 126 0.42 -5.89 -20.60
CA GLN A 126 1.48 -5.48 -19.68
C GLN A 126 1.15 -6.00 -18.29
N GLN A 127 2.14 -5.96 -17.40
CA GLN A 127 1.98 -6.36 -16.02
C GLN A 127 3.05 -5.69 -15.15
N THR A 128 2.70 -5.40 -13.91
CA THR A 128 3.64 -4.92 -12.89
C THR A 128 3.27 -5.48 -11.53
N THR A 129 4.24 -5.46 -10.61
CA THR A 129 4.02 -5.75 -9.19
C THR A 129 4.35 -4.50 -8.40
N VAL A 130 3.38 -4.03 -7.63
CA VAL A 130 3.52 -2.86 -6.77
C VAL A 130 3.50 -3.25 -5.30
N LEU A 131 4.24 -2.49 -4.49
CA LEU A 131 4.12 -2.53 -3.04
C LEU A 131 2.76 -1.90 -2.68
N ALA A 132 1.77 -2.74 -2.38
CA ALA A 132 0.40 -2.31 -2.11
C ALA A 132 0.05 -2.38 -0.63
N GLY A 133 0.92 -2.95 0.20
CA GLY A 133 0.77 -2.94 1.65
C GLY A 133 2.08 -3.18 2.38
N VAL A 134 2.07 -2.89 3.66
CA VAL A 134 3.15 -3.12 4.61
C VAL A 134 2.52 -3.65 5.88
N GLU A 135 2.84 -4.89 6.23
CA GLU A 135 2.52 -5.46 7.53
C GLU A 135 3.68 -5.18 8.49
N LEU A 136 3.35 -4.65 9.66
CA LEU A 136 4.27 -4.40 10.76
C LEU A 136 3.97 -5.42 11.87
N GLY A 137 4.94 -6.31 12.11
CA GLY A 137 4.93 -7.20 13.27
C GLY A 137 5.55 -6.49 14.47
N PHE A 138 4.86 -6.50 15.63
CA PHE A 138 5.38 -5.89 16.86
C PHE A 138 5.93 -6.94 17.84
N SER A 139 6.80 -6.51 18.74
CA SER A 139 7.31 -7.35 19.84
C SER A 139 6.21 -7.88 20.77
N SER A 140 5.03 -7.24 20.80
CA SER A 140 3.84 -7.72 21.52
C SER A 140 3.10 -8.87 20.81
N SER A 141 3.55 -9.30 19.64
CA SER A 141 2.85 -10.21 18.71
C SER A 141 1.62 -9.63 18.02
N ASP A 142 1.30 -8.35 18.27
CA ASP A 142 0.29 -7.66 17.49
C ASP A 142 0.77 -7.39 16.06
N LEU A 143 -0.18 -7.23 15.15
CA LEU A 143 0.05 -6.80 13.78
C LEU A 143 -0.60 -5.43 13.54
N MET A 144 -0.01 -4.66 12.63
CA MET A 144 -0.63 -3.49 12.03
C MET A 144 -0.38 -3.54 10.54
N LEU A 145 -1.39 -3.18 9.78
CA LEU A 145 -1.31 -3.18 8.33
C LEU A 145 -1.54 -1.77 7.80
N ILE A 146 -0.63 -1.33 6.93
CA ILE A 146 -0.75 -0.09 6.17
C ILE A 146 -0.88 -0.48 4.71
N TYR A 147 -1.93 -0.06 4.02
CA TYR A 147 -2.25 -0.61 2.72
C TYR A 147 -2.93 0.39 1.77
N ALA A 148 -2.74 0.18 0.47
CA ALA A 148 -3.40 0.94 -0.56
C ALA A 148 -4.88 0.56 -0.60
N SER A 149 -5.75 1.56 -0.55
CA SER A 149 -7.20 1.39 -0.56
C SER A 149 -7.66 0.70 -1.84
N ASN A 150 -8.64 -0.20 -1.70
CA ASN A 150 -9.34 -0.77 -2.85
C ASN A 150 -10.39 0.19 -3.43
N ASN A 151 -10.75 1.24 -2.68
CA ASN A 151 -11.81 2.18 -3.07
C ASN A 151 -11.28 3.42 -3.78
N ALA A 152 -9.99 3.74 -3.61
CA ALA A 152 -9.36 4.89 -4.25
C ALA A 152 -7.86 4.65 -4.46
N PRO A 153 -7.32 4.86 -5.68
CA PRO A 153 -5.96 4.47 -6.05
C PRO A 153 -4.86 5.21 -5.29
N PHE A 154 -5.12 6.41 -4.78
CA PHE A 154 -4.15 7.24 -4.05
C PHE A 154 -4.25 7.13 -2.53
N ASN A 155 -5.25 6.41 -2.02
CA ASN A 155 -5.50 6.40 -0.59
C ASN A 155 -4.72 5.30 0.10
N VAL A 156 -4.07 5.65 1.20
CA VAL A 156 -3.48 4.70 2.14
C VAL A 156 -4.38 4.58 3.36
N GLU A 157 -4.67 3.35 3.75
CA GLU A 157 -5.48 2.97 4.89
C GLU A 157 -4.62 2.27 5.95
N ILE A 158 -5.13 2.23 7.18
CA ILE A 158 -4.49 1.57 8.31
C ILE A 158 -5.49 0.64 9.00
N ALA A 159 -5.04 -0.57 9.29
CA ALA A 159 -5.73 -1.53 10.14
C ALA A 159 -4.87 -1.76 11.39
N VAL A 160 -5.47 -1.55 12.57
CA VAL A 160 -4.77 -1.58 13.87
C VAL A 160 -5.27 -2.68 14.79
N SER A 161 -6.50 -3.17 14.56
CA SER A 161 -7.06 -4.32 15.26
C SER A 161 -6.90 -5.59 14.43
N GLN A 162 -6.85 -6.74 15.11
CA GLN A 162 -6.71 -8.04 14.44
C GLN A 162 -7.82 -8.28 13.40
N ALA A 163 -9.06 -7.94 13.70
CA ALA A 163 -10.18 -8.10 12.77
C ALA A 163 -10.03 -7.23 11.51
N GLU A 164 -9.54 -6.00 11.65
CA GLU A 164 -9.26 -5.14 10.50
C GLU A 164 -8.09 -5.68 9.66
N VAL A 165 -7.04 -6.19 10.31
CA VAL A 165 -5.87 -6.79 9.64
C VAL A 165 -6.29 -8.01 8.85
N GLU A 166 -7.02 -8.95 9.46
CA GLU A 166 -7.51 -10.16 8.78
C GLU A 166 -8.43 -9.81 7.59
N SER A 167 -9.32 -8.83 7.75
CA SER A 167 -10.19 -8.37 6.67
C SER A 167 -9.42 -7.76 5.50
N ALA A 168 -8.33 -7.04 5.78
CA ALA A 168 -7.56 -6.35 4.75
C ALA A 168 -6.51 -7.27 4.07
N LEU A 169 -5.96 -8.25 4.78
CA LEU A 169 -5.00 -9.22 4.24
C LEU A 169 -5.56 -10.07 3.09
N GLY A 170 -6.89 -10.26 3.05
CA GLY A 170 -7.56 -10.97 1.95
C GLY A 170 -7.32 -10.37 0.56
N GLY A 171 -6.69 -9.19 0.44
CA GLY A 171 -6.37 -8.52 -0.84
C GLY A 171 -4.90 -8.59 -1.31
N PHE A 172 -3.98 -9.24 -0.57
CA PHE A 172 -2.55 -9.25 -0.90
C PHE A 172 -1.93 -10.63 -1.18
N ASN A 173 -0.92 -10.65 -2.06
CA ASN A 173 -0.04 -11.79 -2.24
C ASN A 173 1.05 -11.75 -1.20
N THR A 174 0.99 -12.66 -0.21
CA THR A 174 2.12 -12.89 0.68
C THR A 174 3.18 -13.69 -0.06
N PRO A 175 4.47 -13.30 -0.01
CA PRO A 175 5.55 -14.18 -0.46
C PRO A 175 5.47 -15.49 0.35
N ALA A 176 5.47 -16.63 -0.33
CA ALA A 176 5.56 -17.92 0.37
C ALA A 176 6.83 -17.92 1.25
N THR A 177 6.64 -18.19 2.55
CA THR A 177 7.71 -18.41 3.54
C THR A 177 8.61 -19.58 3.16
#